data_AF-A0A7V9DQT2-F1
#
_entry.id   AF-A0A7V9DQT2-F1
#
_cell.length_a   1.000
_cell.length_b   1.000
_cell.length_c   1.000
_cell.angle_alpha   90.00
_cell.angle_beta   90.00
_cell.angle_gamma   90.00
#
_symmetry.space_group_name_H-M   'P 1'
#
loop_
_entity.id
_entity.type
_entity.pdbx_description
1 polymer ?
#
loop_
_entity_poly.entity_id
_entity_poly.type
_entity_poly.pdbx_seq_one_letter_code
_entity_poly.pdbx_strand_id
1 'polypeptide(L)' 'MAEQIRQLRIELSRQGLDAGPVSIAAHLSRHGALMPSTSTIRRILHAAALIAATIKAAPPDTPT' A
#
# COMPACT_ATOMS: atom_id res chain seq x y z
N MET A 1 12.17 -7.10 -1.61
CA MET A 1 10.92 -7.20 -0.82
C MET A 1 10.03 -5.95 -0.95
N ALA A 2 10.50 -4.75 -0.55
CA ALA A 2 9.71 -3.52 -0.68
C ALA A 2 9.31 -3.20 -2.14
N GLU A 3 10.21 -3.43 -3.09
CA GLU A 3 9.93 -3.22 -4.52
C GLU A 3 8.81 -4.13 -5.04
N GLN A 4 8.82 -5.42 -4.69
CA GLN A 4 7.77 -6.37 -5.09
C GLN A 4 6.39 -5.94 -4.56
N ILE A 5 6.34 -5.42 -3.34
CA ILE A 5 5.09 -4.88 -2.75
C ILE A 5 4.60 -3.66 -3.53
N ARG A 6 5.49 -2.74 -3.96
CA ARG A 6 5.10 -1.58 -4.78
C ARG A 6 4.60 -2.01 -6.15
N GLN A 7 5.35 -2.86 -6.84
CA GLN A 7 5.00 -3.37 -8.16
C GLN A 7 3.62 -4.04 -8.14
N LEU A 8 3.39 -4.91 -7.15
CA LEU A 8 2.11 -5.60 -6.98
C LEU A 8 0.96 -4.64 -6.64
N ARG A 9 1.20 -3.62 -5.78
CA ARG A 9 0.22 -2.54 -5.52
C ARG A 9 -0.17 -1.80 -6.80
N ILE A 10 0.81 -1.46 -7.63
CA ILE A 10 0.58 -0.73 -8.90
C ILE A 10 -0.21 -1.59 -9.88
N GLU A 11 0.15 -2.87 -10.03
CA GLU A 11 -0.55 -3.81 -10.89
C GLU A 11 -2.01 -4.01 -10.45
N LEU A 12 -2.24 -4.31 -9.17
CA LEU A 12 -3.58 -4.45 -8.62
C LEU A 12 -4.39 -3.15 -8.76
N SER A 13 -3.76 -1.99 -8.56
CA SER A 13 -4.42 -0.70 -8.74
C SER A 13 -4.73 -0.40 -10.21
N ARG A 14 -3.88 -0.82 -11.17
CA ARG A 14 -4.15 -0.71 -12.61
C ARG A 14 -5.31 -1.59 -13.05
N GLN A 15 -5.45 -2.74 -12.42
CA GLN A 15 -6.57 -3.66 -12.66
C GLN A 15 -7.87 -3.23 -11.97
N GLY A 16 -7.84 -2.15 -11.18
CA GLY A 16 -8.99 -1.69 -10.39
C GLY A 16 -9.34 -2.63 -9.24
N LEU A 17 -8.41 -3.50 -8.83
CA LEU A 17 -8.59 -4.47 -7.75
C LEU A 17 -8.23 -3.87 -6.39
N ASP A 18 -8.69 -4.53 -5.31
CA ASP A 18 -8.27 -4.18 -3.95
C ASP A 18 -6.76 -4.39 -3.83
N ALA A 19 -6.03 -3.29 -3.79
CA ALA A 19 -4.58 -3.32 -3.63
C ALA A 19 -4.19 -3.08 -2.17
N GLY A 20 -5.04 -3.51 -1.22
CA GLY A 20 -4.82 -3.37 0.21
C GLY A 20 -3.70 -4.29 0.74
N PRO A 21 -3.24 -4.07 1.98
CA PRO A 21 -2.15 -4.84 2.56
C PRO A 21 -2.48 -6.34 2.69
N VAL A 22 -3.76 -6.71 2.88
CA VAL A 22 -4.21 -8.11 2.95
C VAL A 22 -4.21 -8.75 1.56
N SER A 23 -4.68 -8.04 0.54
CA SER A 23 -4.72 -8.53 -0.85
C SER A 23 -3.31 -8.72 -1.43
N ILE A 24 -2.39 -7.80 -1.13
CA ILE A 24 -0.97 -7.92 -1.47
C ILE A 24 -0.34 -9.14 -0.76
N ALA A 25 -0.66 -9.34 0.53
CA ALA A 25 -0.18 -10.50 1.28
C ALA A 25 -0.65 -11.82 0.65
N ALA A 26 -1.94 -11.92 0.29
CA ALA A 26 -2.50 -13.10 -0.36
C ALA A 26 -1.82 -13.42 -1.71
N HIS A 27 -1.51 -12.40 -2.50
CA HIS A 27 -0.76 -12.58 -3.75
C HIS A 27 0.68 -13.06 -3.51
N LEU A 28 1.39 -12.46 -2.54
CA LEU A 28 2.74 -12.90 -2.17
C LEU A 28 2.75 -14.35 -1.65
N SER A 29 1.72 -14.73 -0.88
CA SER A 29 1.50 -16.11 -0.42
C SER A 29 1.43 -17.08 -1.59
N ARG A 30 0.65 -16.73 -2.60
CA ARG A 30 0.37 -17.61 -3.75
C ARG A 30 1.57 -17.82 -4.66
N HIS A 31 2.48 -16.85 -4.69
CA HIS A 31 3.75 -16.94 -5.40
C HIS A 31 4.87 -17.63 -4.59
N GLY A 32 4.60 -18.09 -3.36
CA GLY A 32 5.60 -18.71 -2.49
C GLY A 32 6.72 -17.76 -2.06
N ALA A 33 6.51 -16.45 -2.21
CA ALA A 33 7.45 -15.46 -1.72
C ALA A 33 7.37 -15.39 -0.19
N LEU A 34 8.50 -15.06 0.46
CA LEU A 34 8.54 -14.72 1.89
C LEU A 34 7.42 -13.71 2.19
N MET A 35 6.37 -14.16 2.87
CA MET A 35 5.25 -13.30 3.22
C MET A 35 5.66 -12.39 4.38
N PRO A 36 5.82 -11.09 4.17
CA PRO A 36 5.94 -10.17 5.29
C PRO A 36 4.57 -10.08 5.98
N SER A 37 4.57 -9.90 7.30
CA SER A 37 3.33 -9.64 8.04
C SER A 37 2.61 -8.42 7.45
N THR A 38 1.29 -8.39 7.56
CA THR A 38 0.45 -7.27 7.10
C THR A 38 0.91 -5.92 7.67
N SER A 39 1.42 -5.89 8.92
CA SER A 39 2.04 -4.71 9.53
C SER A 39 3.29 -4.22 8.79
N THR A 40 4.14 -5.14 8.31
CA THR A 40 5.32 -4.80 7.50
C THR A 40 4.91 -4.27 6.14
N ILE A 41 3.92 -4.89 5.50
CA ILE A 41 3.35 -4.41 4.22
C ILE A 41 2.79 -3.00 4.40
N ARG A 42 1.99 -2.77 5.45
CA ARG A 42 1.43 -1.44 5.76
C ARG A 42 2.54 -0.40 5.97
N ARG A 43 3.59 -0.74 6.71
CA ARG A 43 4.73 0.17 6.97
C ARG A 43 5.48 0.52 5.68
N ILE A 44 5.72 -0.46 4.80
CA ILE A 44 6.36 -0.24 3.50
C ILE A 44 5.50 0.63 2.60
N LEU A 45 4.19 0.36 2.53
CA LEU A 45 3.25 1.15 1.73
C LEU A 45 3.10 2.59 2.23
N HIS A 46 3.11 2.77 3.56
CA HIS A 46 3.09 4.09 4.18
C HIS A 46 4.41 4.85 3.94
N ALA A 47 5.56 4.17 4.06
CA ALA A 47 6.87 4.74 3.75
C ALA A 47 7.02 5.09 2.25
N ALA A 48 6.33 4.36 1.37
CA ALA A 48 6.28 4.63 -0.05
C ALA A 48 5.21 5.65 -0.46
N ALA A 49 4.46 6.24 0.48
CA ALA A 49 3.30 7.11 0.24
C ALA A 49 2.21 6.51 -0.68
N LEU A 50 2.20 5.18 -0.84
CA LEU A 50 1.26 4.43 -1.71
C LEU A 50 -0.06 4.07 -1.03
N ILE A 51 -0.08 4.16 0.31
CA ILE A 51 -1.30 4.32 1.08
C ILE A 51 -1.25 5.75 1.57
N ALA A 52 -2.19 6.58 1.13
CA ALA A 52 -2.36 7.90 1.68
C ALA A 52 -2.41 7.78 3.20
N ALA A 53 -1.39 8.28 3.87
CA ALA A 53 -1.51 8.62 5.26
C ALA A 53 -2.73 9.53 5.33
N THR A 54 -3.84 9.02 5.85
CA THR A 54 -4.96 9.86 6.27
C THR A 54 -4.42 10.67 7.44
N ILE A 55 -3.69 11.74 7.11
CA ILE A 55 -3.36 12.80 8.03
C ILE A 55 -4.69 13.50 8.27
N LYS A 56 -5.26 13.23 9.45
CA LYS A 56 -6.38 13.98 9.97
C LYS A 56 -5.90 15.41 10.29
N ALA A 57 -6.21 16.32 9.34
CA ALA A 57 -6.47 17.78 9.44
C ALA A 57 -5.35 18.79 9.81
N ALA A 58 -5.32 19.92 9.08
CA ALA A 58 -5.26 21.32 9.57
C ALA A 58 -5.70 22.31 8.43
N PRO A 59 -6.10 23.56 8.73
CA PRO A 59 -7.42 24.20 8.51
C PRO A 59 -7.70 24.74 7.07
N PRO A 60 -8.92 25.25 6.79
CA PRO A 60 -9.15 26.05 5.58
C PRO A 60 -8.37 27.38 5.69
N ASP A 61 -7.34 27.55 4.87
CA ASP A 61 -6.72 28.85 4.63
C ASP A 61 -7.36 29.45 3.37
N THR A 62 -8.20 30.45 3.58
CA THR A 62 -8.66 31.38 2.56
C THR A 62 -7.59 32.46 2.40
N PRO A 63 -7.00 32.61 1.21
CA PRO A 63 -6.82 33.93 0.62
C PRO A 63 -7.08 33.83 -0.90
N THR A 64 -7.89 34.65 -1.59
CA THR A 64 -8.26 36.08 -1.53
C THR A 64 -9.62 36.21 -2.18
#